data_AF-A0A3G6ILC0-F1
#
_entry.id   AF-A0A3G6ILC0-F1
#
_cell.length_a   1.000
_cell.length_b   1.000
_cell.length_c   1.000
_cell.angle_alpha   90.00
_cell.angle_beta   90.00
_cell.angle_gamma   90.00
#
_symmetry.space_group_name_H-M   'P 1'
#
loop_
_entity.id
_entity.type
_entity.pdbx_description
1 polymer ?
#
loop_
_entity_poly.entity_id
_entity_poly.type
_entity_poly.pdbx_seq_one_letter_code
_entity_poly.pdbx_strand_id
1 'polypeptide(L)'
;VLSPCGGEDDIKADHVGFYGINFYHSYGPNGQFTVEFDGDEEFYVNLDKRETVWRIPEFGQLRSVDPQGAVQNIATGKFNLDIWIKESNSTPATNEIPEVTVFSKSPVL
;
A
#
# COMPACT_ATOMS: atom_id res chain seq x y z
N VAL A 1 14.71 -1.66 25.82
CA VAL A 1 13.30 -2.06 25.65
C VAL A 1 12.78 -1.23 24.49
N LEU A 2 12.54 -1.84 23.33
CA LEU A 2 11.94 -1.15 22.19
C LEU A 2 10.52 -0.77 22.62
N SER A 3 10.23 0.53 22.65
CA SER A 3 8.90 1.02 22.95
C SER A 3 7.97 0.58 21.81
N PRO A 4 6.75 0.09 22.08
CA PRO A 4 5.77 -0.10 21.02
C PRO A 4 5.54 1.27 20.38
N CYS A 5 5.52 1.34 19.05
CA CYS A 5 5.05 2.50 18.30
C CYS A 5 3.52 2.62 18.44
N GLY A 6 3.02 2.61 19.68
CA GLY A 6 1.60 2.51 20.00
C GLY A 6 1.03 3.81 20.55
N GLY A 7 0.07 4.41 19.87
CA GLY A 7 -0.73 5.52 20.37
C GLY A 7 -1.68 5.08 21.50
N GLU A 8 -2.17 6.03 22.29
CA GLU A 8 -3.16 5.76 23.37
C GLU A 8 -4.46 5.15 22.80
N ASP A 9 -4.81 5.50 21.57
CA ASP A 9 -6.04 5.11 20.88
C ASP A 9 -5.88 3.90 19.94
N ASP A 10 -4.73 3.23 19.95
CA ASP A 10 -4.45 2.14 19.02
C ASP A 10 -5.34 0.92 19.28
N ILE A 11 -5.90 0.38 18.20
CA ILE A 11 -6.59 -0.91 18.24
C ILE A 11 -5.56 -2.00 18.54
N LYS A 12 -5.75 -2.66 19.68
CA LYS A 12 -4.92 -3.80 20.09
C LYS A 12 -5.44 -5.08 19.45
N ALA A 13 -4.60 -5.73 18.66
CA ALA A 13 -4.86 -7.02 18.06
C ALA A 13 -3.56 -7.85 18.03
N ASP A 14 -3.69 -9.17 18.00
CA ASP A 14 -2.51 -10.05 17.87
C ASP A 14 -1.87 -9.96 16.48
N HIS A 15 -2.70 -9.78 15.45
CA HIS A 15 -2.28 -9.62 14.06
C HIS A 15 -3.18 -8.61 13.34
N VAL A 16 -2.64 -7.89 12.35
CA VAL A 16 -3.37 -6.94 11.52
C VAL A 16 -3.07 -7.21 10.05
N GLY A 17 -4.13 -7.46 9.27
CA GLY A 17 -4.02 -7.67 7.82
C GLY A 17 -4.76 -6.59 7.04
N PHE A 18 -4.08 -6.01 6.04
CA PHE A 18 -4.68 -5.11 5.07
C PHE A 18 -4.81 -5.81 3.72
N TYR A 19 -5.97 -6.41 3.46
CA TYR A 19 -6.24 -7.17 2.24
C TYR A 19 -6.77 -6.28 1.11
N GLY A 20 -5.98 -5.27 0.73
CA GLY A 20 -6.26 -4.38 -0.39
C GLY A 20 -6.17 -2.92 0.01
N ILE A 21 -4.95 -2.43 0.18
CA ILE A 21 -4.66 -1.01 0.26
C ILE A 21 -4.68 -0.45 -1.17
N ASN A 22 -5.52 0.55 -1.39
CA ASN A 22 -5.73 1.14 -2.71
C ASN A 22 -5.37 2.61 -2.66
N PHE A 23 -4.44 3.02 -3.51
CA PHE A 23 -4.11 4.43 -3.70
C PHE A 23 -4.31 4.82 -5.16
N TYR A 24 -4.94 5.97 -5.40
CA TYR A 24 -5.04 6.55 -6.73
C TYR A 24 -4.83 8.07 -6.63
N HIS A 25 -4.08 8.63 -7.58
CA HIS A 25 -3.86 10.07 -7.69
C HIS A 25 -3.89 10.50 -9.17
N SER A 26 -3.93 11.80 -9.42
CA SER A 26 -4.12 12.36 -10.78
C SER A 26 -2.84 12.72 -11.53
N TYR A 27 -1.66 12.52 -10.93
CA TYR A 27 -0.36 12.92 -11.52
C TYR A 27 0.50 11.68 -11.84
N GLY A 28 0.99 11.48 -13.07
CA GLY A 28 1.98 10.41 -13.35
C GLY A 28 1.40 8.98 -13.41
N PRO A 29 2.14 7.92 -13.01
CA PRO A 29 1.59 6.57 -12.88
C PRO A 29 0.62 6.52 -11.68
N ASN A 30 -0.67 6.41 -11.99
CA ASN A 30 -1.74 6.98 -11.16
C ASN A 30 -2.29 6.09 -10.04
N GLY A 31 -1.72 4.92 -9.73
CA GLY A 31 -2.25 4.11 -8.63
C GLY A 31 -1.44 2.90 -8.22
N GLN A 32 -1.74 2.40 -7.01
CA GLN A 32 -1.07 1.27 -6.38
C GLN A 32 -2.08 0.41 -5.62
N PHE A 33 -1.89 -0.90 -5.70
CA PHE A 33 -2.59 -1.90 -4.92
C PHE A 33 -1.58 -2.78 -4.18
N THR A 34 -1.70 -2.87 -2.86
CA THR A 34 -0.87 -3.76 -2.00
C THR A 34 -1.73 -4.56 -1.03
N VAL A 35 -1.18 -5.69 -0.58
CA VAL A 35 -1.65 -6.43 0.58
C VAL A 35 -0.52 -6.50 1.60
N GLU A 36 -0.85 -6.23 2.86
CA GLU A 36 0.09 -6.22 3.97
C GLU A 36 -0.41 -7.10 5.12
N PHE A 37 0.54 -7.69 5.86
CA PHE A 37 0.28 -8.45 7.07
C PHE A 37 1.32 -8.09 8.13
N ASP A 38 0.87 -7.66 9.31
CA ASP A 38 1.69 -7.18 10.43
C ASP A 38 2.70 -6.09 10.06
N GLY A 39 2.39 -5.29 9.02
CA GLY A 39 3.22 -4.18 8.54
C GLY A 39 4.23 -4.57 7.44
N ASP A 40 4.32 -5.84 7.08
CA ASP A 40 5.12 -6.31 5.94
C ASP A 40 4.25 -6.46 4.68
N GLU A 41 4.77 -6.04 3.53
CA GLU A 41 4.13 -6.27 2.23
C GLU A 41 4.13 -7.76 1.88
N GLU A 42 2.95 -8.35 1.66
CA GLU A 42 2.81 -9.70 1.10
C GLU A 42 3.03 -9.67 -0.43
N PHE A 43 2.29 -8.80 -1.12
CA PHE A 43 2.36 -8.62 -2.57
C PHE A 43 1.77 -7.28 -3.01
N TYR A 44 2.12 -6.88 -4.22
CA TYR A 44 1.45 -5.80 -4.95
C TYR A 44 0.93 -6.31 -6.30
N VAL A 45 0.02 -5.57 -6.93
CA VAL A 45 -0.40 -5.87 -8.31
C VAL A 45 0.27 -4.88 -9.27
N ASN A 46 1.01 -5.41 -10.23
CA ASN A 46 1.47 -4.63 -11.36
C ASN A 46 0.28 -4.38 -12.30
N LEU A 47 -0.25 -3.15 -12.27
CA LEU A 47 -1.48 -2.78 -12.98
C LEU A 47 -1.32 -2.79 -14.51
N ASP A 48 -0.13 -2.50 -15.02
CA ASP A 48 0.14 -2.48 -16.46
C ASP A 48 0.17 -3.90 -17.03
N LYS A 49 0.84 -4.80 -16.31
CA LYS A 49 0.97 -6.21 -16.70
C LYS A 49 -0.19 -7.07 -16.22
N ARG A 50 -1.02 -6.55 -15.32
CA ARG A 50 -2.12 -7.25 -14.64
C ARG A 50 -1.63 -8.56 -14.02
N GLU A 51 -0.57 -8.47 -13.23
CA GLU A 51 0.03 -9.63 -12.53
C GLU A 51 0.22 -9.33 -11.05
N THR A 52 0.00 -10.35 -10.22
CA THR A 52 0.31 -10.33 -8.79
C THR A 52 1.81 -10.58 -8.61
N VAL A 53 2.50 -9.66 -7.95
CA VAL A 53 3.94 -9.73 -7.67
C VAL A 53 4.15 -9.90 -6.17
N TRP A 54 4.60 -11.09 -5.78
CA TRP A 54 4.87 -11.43 -4.38
C TRP A 54 6.19 -10.86 -3.90
N ARG A 55 6.19 -10.27 -2.70
CA ARG A 55 7.42 -9.76 -2.06
C ARG A 55 8.41 -10.88 -1.75
N ILE A 56 7.87 -12.02 -1.33
CA ILE A 56 8.56 -13.31 -1.11
C ILE A 56 8.00 -14.30 -2.13
N PRO A 57 8.76 -14.70 -3.17
CA PRO A 57 8.27 -15.55 -4.26
C PRO A 57 7.66 -16.89 -3.81
N GLU A 58 8.16 -17.45 -2.71
CA GLU A 58 7.69 -18.71 -2.13
C GLU A 58 6.23 -18.65 -1.68
N PHE A 59 5.72 -17.48 -1.29
CA PHE A 59 4.30 -17.30 -0.94
C PHE A 59 3.40 -17.50 -2.16
N GLY A 60 3.85 -17.06 -3.33
CA GLY A 60 3.14 -17.28 -4.60
C GLY A 60 3.05 -18.73 -5.06
N GLN A 61 3.80 -19.64 -4.41
CA GLN A 61 3.69 -21.08 -4.62
C GLN A 61 2.60 -21.71 -3.73
N LEU A 62 2.24 -21.05 -2.63
CA LEU A 62 1.28 -21.54 -1.64
C LEU A 62 -0.10 -20.90 -1.78
N ARG A 63 -0.16 -19.67 -2.30
CA ARG A 63 -1.39 -18.90 -2.50
C ARG A 63 -1.33 -18.18 -3.86
N SER A 64 -2.46 -18.14 -4.55
CA SER A 64 -2.64 -17.36 -5.78
C SER A 64 -3.71 -16.30 -5.56
N VAL A 65 -3.49 -15.10 -6.12
CA VAL A 65 -4.46 -14.00 -6.07
C VAL A 65 -4.72 -13.52 -7.49
N ASP A 66 -6.00 -13.36 -7.83
CA ASP A 66 -6.42 -12.81 -9.11
C ASP A 66 -6.18 -11.29 -9.14
N PRO A 67 -5.29 -10.79 -10.02
CA PRO A 67 -5.00 -9.36 -10.13
C PRO A 67 -6.20 -8.53 -10.62
N GLN A 68 -7.25 -9.17 -11.15
CA GLN A 68 -8.46 -8.48 -11.61
C GLN A 68 -9.18 -7.72 -10.47
N GLY A 69 -9.12 -8.23 -9.24
CA GLY A 69 -9.69 -7.54 -8.07
C GLY A 69 -9.01 -6.19 -7.81
N ALA A 70 -7.67 -6.15 -7.89
CA ALA A 70 -6.92 -4.91 -7.77
C ALA A 70 -7.25 -3.92 -8.89
N VAL A 71 -7.34 -4.38 -10.14
CA VAL A 71 -7.72 -3.53 -11.29
C VAL A 71 -9.09 -2.89 -11.09
N GLN A 72 -10.07 -3.64 -10.56
CA GLN A 72 -11.39 -3.11 -10.24
C GLN A 72 -11.33 -2.06 -9.13
N ASN A 73 -10.59 -2.34 -8.05
CA ASN A 73 -10.47 -1.39 -6.95
C ASN A 73 -9.78 -0.09 -7.36
N ILE A 74 -8.77 -0.15 -8.24
CA ILE A 74 -8.11 1.03 -8.80
C ILE A 74 -9.06 1.84 -9.68
N ALA A 75 -9.90 1.18 -10.48
CA ALA A 75 -10.93 1.88 -11.26
C ALA A 75 -11.94 2.61 -10.35
N THR A 76 -12.34 1.98 -9.24
CA THR A 76 -13.16 2.61 -8.21
C THR A 76 -12.44 3.78 -7.53
N GLY A 77 -11.15 3.63 -7.22
CA GLY A 77 -10.32 4.69 -6.65
C GLY A 77 -10.24 5.92 -7.55
N LYS A 78 -10.08 5.73 -8.86
CA LYS A 78 -10.15 6.81 -9.86
C LYS A 78 -11.50 7.51 -9.85
N PHE A 79 -12.59 6.74 -9.91
CA PHE A 79 -13.95 7.29 -9.90
C PHE A 79 -14.22 8.12 -8.63
N ASN A 80 -13.83 7.60 -7.47
CA ASN A 80 -13.98 8.30 -6.19
C ASN A 80 -13.12 9.56 -6.13
N LEU A 81 -11.87 9.52 -6.64
CA LEU A 81 -11.01 10.70 -6.69
C LEU A 81 -11.63 11.82 -7.53
N ASP A 82 -12.22 11.50 -8.69
CA ASP A 82 -12.90 12.49 -9.54
C ASP A 82 -14.09 13.17 -8.83
N ILE A 83 -14.75 12.45 -7.92
CA ILE A 83 -15.81 13.01 -7.06
C ILE A 83 -15.19 13.87 -5.96
N TRP A 84 -14.19 13.38 -5.24
CA TRP A 84 -13.57 14.10 -4.13
C TRP A 84 -12.87 15.39 -4.56
N ILE A 85 -12.29 15.44 -5.76
CA ILE A 85 -11.75 16.69 -6.32
C ILE A 85 -12.85 17.75 -6.47
N LYS A 86 -14.07 17.36 -6.86
CA LYS A 86 -15.19 18.30 -7.00
C LYS A 86 -15.73 18.73 -5.63
N GLU A 87 -15.98 17.77 -4.74
CA GLU A 87 -16.49 18.04 -3.38
C GLU A 87 -15.54 18.91 -2.55
N SER A 88 -14.23 18.75 -2.73
CA SER A 88 -13.20 19.54 -2.05
C SER A 88 -12.88 20.88 -2.71
N ASN A 89 -13.64 21.30 -3.73
CA ASN A 89 -13.33 22.49 -4.54
C ASN A 89 -11.90 22.50 -5.10
N SER A 90 -11.42 21.33 -5.56
CA SER A 90 -10.08 21.12 -6.10
C SER A 90 -8.94 21.47 -5.14
N THR A 91 -9.15 21.26 -3.84
CA THR A 91 -8.08 21.41 -2.83
C THR A 91 -6.97 20.38 -3.10
N PRO A 92 -5.71 20.80 -3.34
CA PRO A 92 -4.60 19.88 -3.59
C PRO A 92 -4.07 19.26 -2.30
N ALA A 93 -3.39 18.12 -2.41
CA ALA A 93 -2.61 17.56 -1.30
C ALA A 93 -1.44 18.48 -0.93
N THR A 94 -1.16 18.61 0.37
CA THR A 94 0.03 19.30 0.87
C THR A 94 1.26 18.41 0.66
N ASN A 95 2.34 18.97 0.13
CA ASN A 95 3.60 18.24 -0.02
C ASN A 95 4.32 18.16 1.33
N GLU A 96 4.77 16.97 1.69
CA GLU A 96 5.59 16.71 2.89
C GLU A 96 7.03 16.40 2.50
N ILE A 97 7.99 16.76 3.37
CA ILE A 97 9.42 16.48 3.16
C ILE A 97 9.71 15.06 3.69
N PRO A 98 10.22 14.13 2.87
CA PRO A 98 10.51 12.78 3.34
C PRO A 98 11.75 12.77 4.25
N GLU A 99 11.65 12.04 5.36
CA GLU A 99 12.80 11.71 6.21
C GLU A 99 13.51 10.46 5.68
N VAL A 100 14.85 10.48 5.65
CA VAL A 100 15.65 9.38 5.10
C VAL A 100 16.69 8.95 6.12
N THR A 101 16.74 7.65 6.38
CA THR A 101 17.72 7.01 7.26
C THR A 101 18.40 5.86 6.50
N VAL A 102 19.73 5.75 6.63
CA VAL A 102 20.53 4.70 5.98
C VAL A 102 21.27 3.89 7.04
N PHE A 103 21.15 2.57 6.97
CA PHE A 103 21.87 1.63 7.83
C PHE A 103 22.18 0.34 7.06
N SER A 104 23.22 -0.37 7.47
CA SER A 104 23.61 -1.64 6.85
C SER A 104 22.65 -2.76 7.27
N LYS A 105 22.23 -3.60 6.31
CA LYS A 105 21.41 -4.80 6.61
C LYS A 105 22.18 -5.82 7.48
N SER A 106 23.49 -5.89 7.32
CA SER A 106 24.36 -6.81 8.05
C SER A 106 25.59 -6.07 8.57
N PRO A 107 26.29 -6.59 9.59
CA PRO A 107 27.50 -5.96 10.11
C PRO A 107 28.53 -5.73 9.01
N VAL A 108 29.16 -4.55 9.03
CA VAL A 108 30.32 -4.25 8.18
C VAL A 108 31.56 -4.50 9.04
N LEU A 109 32.37 -5.46 8.63
CA LEU A 109 33.69 -5.73 9.21
C LEU A 109 34.77 -5.03 8.38
#